data_AF-A0ABC9SJ64-F1
#
_entry.id   AF-A0ABC9SJ64-F1
#
_cell.length_a   1.000
_cell.length_b   1.000
_cell.length_c   1.000
_cell.angle_alpha   90.00
_cell.angle_beta   90.00
_cell.angle_gamma   90.00
#
_symmetry.space_group_name_H-M   'P 1'
#
loop_
_entity.id
_entity.type
_entity.pdbx_description
1 polymer ?
#
loop_
_entity_poly.entity_id
_entity_poly.type
_entity_poly.pdbx_seq_one_letter_code
_entity_poly.pdbx_strand_id
1 'polypeptide(L)'
;MIDLNPDLIKKMKFKEGNRLIVINKEKVHKLSFIGGIITTNKISEADKILLFADSISSLRSSFLKILKSIGKETILWIAYPKKSSRIKTD
;
A
#
# COMPACT_ATOMS: atom_id res chain seq x y z
N MET A 1 -14.49 -1.50 -4.28
CA MET A 1 -13.89 -2.43 -3.30
C MET A 1 -12.61 -2.94 -3.90
N ILE A 2 -11.47 -2.84 -3.20
CA ILE A 2 -10.24 -3.50 -3.64
C ILE A 2 -10.20 -4.82 -2.90
N ASP A 3 -10.52 -5.90 -3.61
CA ASP A 3 -10.31 -7.24 -3.11
C ASP A 3 -8.87 -7.64 -3.41
N LEU A 4 -8.07 -7.75 -2.36
CA LEU A 4 -6.77 -8.42 -2.43
C LEU A 4 -7.02 -9.93 -2.50
N ASN A 5 -7.37 -10.39 -3.70
CA ASN A 5 -7.56 -11.80 -3.98
C ASN A 5 -6.19 -12.53 -3.99
N PRO A 6 -6.16 -13.86 -3.81
CA PRO A 6 -4.91 -14.61 -3.69
C PRO A 6 -3.99 -14.50 -4.93
N ASP A 7 -4.56 -14.35 -6.13
CA ASP A 7 -3.77 -14.16 -7.35
C ASP A 7 -3.01 -12.82 -7.35
N LEU A 8 -3.68 -11.74 -6.95
CA LEU A 8 -3.07 -10.42 -6.82
C LEU A 8 -2.02 -10.40 -5.71
N ILE A 9 -2.29 -11.05 -4.57
CA ILE A 9 -1.33 -11.20 -3.46
C ILE A 9 -0.05 -11.90 -3.94
N LYS A 10 -0.19 -12.98 -4.72
CA LYS A 10 0.96 -13.69 -5.33
C LYS A 10 1.74 -12.80 -6.27
N LYS A 11 1.06 -12.03 -7.15
CA LYS A 11 1.69 -11.05 -8.05
C LYS A 11 2.40 -9.93 -7.29
N MET A 12 1.84 -9.51 -6.16
CA MET A 12 2.42 -8.49 -5.28
C MET A 12 3.60 -8.99 -4.45
N LYS A 13 3.98 -10.27 -4.61
CA LYS A 13 5.01 -10.96 -3.83
C LYS A 13 4.74 -10.88 -2.33
N PHE A 14 3.47 -10.89 -1.94
CA PHE A 14 3.07 -11.09 -0.56
C PHE A 14 3.18 -12.58 -0.21
N LYS A 15 3.74 -12.84 0.96
CA LYS A 15 3.87 -14.16 1.56
C LYS A 15 3.12 -14.16 2.88
N GLU A 16 2.71 -15.34 3.31
CA GLU A 16 2.14 -15.54 4.63
C GLU A 16 3.12 -15.07 5.72
N GLY A 17 2.61 -14.40 6.75
CA GLY A 17 3.41 -13.81 7.82
C GLY A 17 4.01 -12.44 7.51
N ASN A 18 3.96 -11.96 6.26
CA ASN A 18 4.42 -10.61 5.94
C ASN A 18 3.57 -9.55 6.66
N ARG A 19 4.25 -8.55 7.22
CA ARG A 19 3.65 -7.37 7.83
C ARG A 19 3.37 -6.32 6.76
N LEU A 20 2.09 -6.07 6.51
CA LEU A 20 1.61 -5.08 5.56
C LEU A 20 1.09 -3.84 6.31
N ILE A 21 1.55 -2.66 5.89
CA ILE A 21 0.91 -1.40 6.25
C ILE A 21 0.21 -0.82 5.04
N VAL A 22 -1.02 -0.33 5.25
CA VAL A 22 -1.81 0.33 4.21
C VAL A 22 -1.96 1.80 4.57
N ILE A 23 -1.46 2.67 3.69
CA ILE A 23 -1.48 4.12 3.87
C ILE A 23 -2.53 4.72 2.96
N ASN A 24 -3.28 5.70 3.47
CA ASN A 24 -4.43 6.34 2.83
C ASN A 24 -5.62 5.37 2.56
N LYS A 25 -5.82 4.39 3.46
CA LYS A 25 -6.90 3.39 3.39
C LYS A 25 -8.31 4.01 3.30
N GLU A 26 -8.55 5.10 4.04
CA GLU A 26 -9.88 5.70 4.20
C GLU A 26 -10.49 6.24 2.90
N LYS A 27 -9.66 6.53 1.89
CA LYS A 27 -10.12 7.03 0.59
C LYS A 27 -10.52 5.93 -0.39
N VAL A 28 -10.21 4.66 -0.11
CA VAL A 28 -10.31 3.58 -1.11
C VAL A 28 -10.88 2.28 -0.50
N HIS A 29 -12.17 2.32 -0.15
CA HIS A 29 -13.02 1.16 0.17
C HIS A 29 -12.51 0.19 1.27
N LYS A 30 -13.38 -0.71 1.73
CA LYS A 30 -13.00 -1.78 2.66
C LYS A 30 -11.95 -2.68 1.98
N LEU A 31 -10.79 -2.85 2.63
CA LEU A 31 -9.83 -3.90 2.29
C LEU A 31 -10.19 -5.17 3.06
N SER A 32 -10.46 -6.24 2.33
CA SER A 32 -10.45 -7.62 2.78
C SER A 32 -9.04 -8.18 2.53
N PHE A 33 -8.38 -8.68 3.58
CA PHE A 33 -7.14 -9.45 3.43
C PHE A 33 -7.50 -10.93 3.44
N ILE A 34 -7.08 -11.66 2.42
CA ILE A 34 -7.26 -13.10 2.30
C ILE A 34 -5.86 -13.71 2.21
N GLY A 35 -5.48 -14.64 3.09
CA GLY A 35 -4.20 -15.37 2.98
C GLY A 35 -3.07 -14.91 3.90
N GLY A 36 -3.30 -14.88 5.22
CA GLY A 36 -2.23 -14.89 6.22
C GLY A 36 -1.34 -13.64 6.30
N ILE A 37 -1.80 -12.51 5.76
CA ILE A 37 -1.11 -11.21 5.85
C ILE A 37 -1.41 -10.59 7.23
N ILE A 38 -0.37 -10.11 7.91
CA ILE A 38 -0.50 -9.42 9.19
C ILE A 38 -0.52 -7.92 8.93
N THR A 39 -1.51 -7.19 9.45
CA THR A 39 -1.51 -5.73 9.35
C THR A 39 -0.68 -5.11 10.46
N THR A 40 0.17 -4.13 10.13
CA THR A 40 0.91 -3.32 11.11
C THR A 40 0.58 -1.84 10.96
N ASN A 41 0.68 -1.11 12.07
CA ASN A 41 0.51 0.35 12.12
C ASN A 41 1.85 1.10 12.07
N LYS A 42 2.99 0.38 12.01
CA LYS A 42 4.33 0.97 12.00
C LYS A 42 5.04 0.70 10.68
N ILE A 43 5.51 1.76 10.03
CA ILE A 43 6.25 1.69 8.75
C ILE A 43 7.57 0.91 8.93
N SER A 44 8.26 1.09 10.05
CA SER A 44 9.55 0.45 10.34
C SER A 44 9.47 -1.05 10.53
N GLU A 45 8.29 -1.58 10.83
CA GLU A 45 8.07 -3.02 11.04
C GLU A 45 7.40 -3.66 9.81
N ALA A 46 7.18 -2.91 8.74
CA ALA A 46 6.47 -3.39 7.56
C ALA A 46 7.44 -4.04 6.56
N ASP A 47 7.17 -5.29 6.22
CA ASP A 47 7.83 -5.98 5.10
C ASP A 47 7.30 -5.47 3.75
N LYS A 48 6.10 -4.90 3.79
CA LYS A 48 5.31 -4.47 2.64
C LYS A 48 4.53 -3.21 2.97
N ILE A 49 4.56 -2.24 2.07
CA ILE A 49 3.81 -0.99 2.19
C ILE A 49 2.90 -0.87 0.98
N LEU A 50 1.61 -0.65 1.20
CA LEU A 50 0.65 -0.33 0.15
C LEU A 50 0.16 1.11 0.33
N LEU A 51 0.58 2.00 -0.57
CA LEU A 51 0.19 3.40 -0.58
C LEU A 51 -0.88 3.64 -1.64
N PHE A 52 -2.04 4.16 -1.22
CA PHE A 52 -3.03 4.69 -2.14
C PHE A 52 -2.75 6.17 -2.44
N ALA A 53 -2.37 6.45 -3.68
CA ALA A 53 -2.05 7.79 -4.16
C ALA A 53 -3.24 8.37 -4.95
N ASP A 54 -3.94 9.31 -4.35
CA ASP A 54 -5.08 10.02 -4.95
C ASP A 54 -4.67 11.32 -5.67
N SER A 55 -3.48 11.85 -5.38
CA SER A 55 -2.89 13.03 -6.03
C SER A 55 -1.37 13.00 -5.96
N ILE A 56 -0.70 13.79 -6.82
CA ILE A 56 0.77 13.95 -6.80
C ILE A 56 1.23 14.51 -5.44
N SER A 57 0.49 15.46 -4.88
CA SER A 57 0.81 16.08 -3.59
C SER A 57 0.73 15.08 -2.44
N SER A 58 -0.32 14.25 -2.43
CA SER A 58 -0.52 13.16 -1.46
C SER A 58 0.58 12.10 -1.58
N LEU A 59 0.92 11.71 -2.81
CA LEU A 59 2.02 10.79 -3.08
C LEU A 59 3.33 11.34 -2.52
N ARG A 60 3.71 12.57 -2.87
CA ARG A 60 4.97 13.19 -2.42
C ARG A 60 5.05 13.26 -0.90
N SER A 61 3.98 13.72 -0.23
CA SER A 61 3.95 13.83 1.23
C SER A 61 4.08 12.46 1.92
N SER A 62 3.30 11.46 1.47
CA SER A 62 3.35 10.12 2.04
C SER A 62 4.66 9.41 1.73
N PHE A 63 5.20 9.58 0.52
CA PHE A 63 6.47 8.99 0.11
C PHE A 63 7.63 9.49 0.99
N LEU A 64 7.71 10.79 1.25
CA LEU A 64 8.72 11.36 2.14
C LEU A 64 8.63 10.81 3.58
N LYS A 65 7.41 10.57 4.08
CA LYS A 65 7.20 9.95 5.39
C LYS A 65 7.64 8.49 5.40
N ILE A 66 7.32 7.75 4.34
CA ILE A 66 7.70 6.35 4.18
C ILE A 66 9.22 6.21 4.12
N LEU A 67 9.90 7.03 3.31
CA LEU A 67 11.36 6.98 3.13
C LEU A 67 12.14 7.13 4.44
N LYS A 68 11.61 7.87 5.43
CA LYS A 68 12.27 8.07 6.73
C LYS A 68 12.30 6.81 7.60
N SER A 69 11.45 5.84 7.33
CA SER A 69 11.25 4.68 8.22
C SER A 69 11.15 3.36 7.47
N ILE A 70 11.27 3.36 6.14
CA ILE A 70 11.20 2.15 5.32
C ILE A 70 12.40 1.24 5.60
N GLY A 71 12.15 -0.06 5.73
CA GLY A 71 13.21 -1.06 5.87
C GLY A 71 13.93 -1.30 4.55
N LYS A 72 15.18 -1.79 4.63
CA LYS A 72 16.05 -2.01 3.46
C LYS A 72 15.46 -2.99 2.43
N GLU A 73 14.69 -3.98 2.89
CA GLU A 73 14.10 -5.02 2.05
C GLU A 73 12.58 -4.86 1.87
N THR A 74 12.02 -3.74 2.33
CA THR A 74 10.60 -3.47 2.28
C THR A 74 10.17 -3.19 0.84
N ILE A 75 9.12 -3.86 0.37
CA ILE A 75 8.53 -3.57 -0.95
C ILE A 75 7.44 -2.52 -0.79
N LEU A 76 7.60 -1.40 -1.49
CA LEU A 76 6.61 -0.34 -1.59
C LEU A 76 5.76 -0.52 -2.87
N TRP A 77 4.47 -0.75 -2.68
CA TRP A 77 3.45 -0.73 -3.72
C TRP A 77 2.71 0.60 -3.71
N ILE A 78 2.61 1.23 -4.87
CA ILE A 78 1.84 2.48 -5.05
C ILE A 78 0.65 2.17 -5.95
N ALA A 79 -0.56 2.39 -5.45
CA ALA A 79 -1.81 2.16 -6.15
C ALA A 79 -2.50 3.49 -6.47
N TYR A 80 -2.90 3.64 -7.73
CA TYR A 80 -3.59 4.83 -8.25
C TYR A 80 -5.09 4.53 -8.46
N PRO A 81 -5.99 5.01 -7.58
CA PRO A 81 -7.41 4.69 -7.67
C PRO A 81 -8.08 5.45 -8.83
N LYS A 82 -8.81 4.76 -9.70
CA LYS A 82 -9.46 5.35 -10.90
C LYS A 82 -10.47 6.48 -10.60
N LYS A 83 -11.12 6.50 -9.43
CA LYS A 83 -12.08 7.58 -9.06
C LYS A 83 -11.37 8.88 -8.63
N SER A 84 -10.13 8.79 -8.15
CA SER A 84 -9.32 9.94 -7.75
C SER A 84 -8.20 10.24 -8.75
N SER A 85 -8.06 9.46 -9.82
CA SER A 85 -6.99 9.58 -10.82
C SER A 85 -7.15 10.79 -11.75
N ARG A 86 -7.72 11.92 -11.28
CA ARG A 86 -7.46 13.27 -11.85
C ARG A 86 -6.00 13.71 -11.65
N ILE A 87 -5.10 12.78 -11.33
CA ILE A 87 -3.68 12.93 -11.55
C ILE A 87 -3.54 13.11 -13.06
N LYS A 88 -3.33 14.36 -13.51
CA LYS A 88 -2.73 14.62 -14.82
C LYS A 88 -1.42 13.85 -14.81
N THR A 89 -1.44 12.71 -15.47
CA THR A 89 -0.25 11.95 -15.79
C THR A 89 0.23 12.65 -17.05
N ASP A 90 1.26 13.48 -16.89
CA ASP A 90 1.90 14.17 -18.01
C ASP A 90 2.51 13.14 -18.97
#